data_AF-D7CQJ5-F1
#
_entry.id   AF-D7CQJ5-F1
#
_cell.length_a   1.000
_cell.length_b   1.000
_cell.length_c   1.000
_cell.angle_alpha   90.00
_cell.angle_beta   90.00
_cell.angle_gamma   90.00
#
_symmetry.space_group_name_H-M   'P 1'
#
loop_
_entity.id
_entity.type
_entity.pdbx_description
1 polymer ?
#
loop_
_entity_poly.entity_id
_entity_poly.type
_entity_poly.pdbx_seq_one_letter_code
_entity_poly.pdbx_strand_id
1 'polypeptide(L)' 'MTTVPLKEAKERLEELLAEGAFMVRLDDGSVWRLEVKPLAGTSERRGGFGRARGWFTMSKDFDEPLEDFREYWE' A
#
# COMPACT_ATOMS: atom_id res chain seq x y z
N MET A 1 0.26 25.77 7.85
CA MET A 1 0.02 25.24 6.49
C MET A 1 0.35 26.34 5.51
N THR A 2 1.61 26.36 5.08
CA THR A 2 2.23 27.48 4.38
C THR A 2 1.99 27.38 2.88
N THR A 3 1.60 28.48 2.23
CA THR A 3 1.45 28.55 0.77
C THR A 3 2.56 29.44 0.22
N VAL A 4 3.37 28.89 -0.69
CA VAL A 4 4.51 29.59 -1.29
C VAL A 4 4.44 29.53 -2.82
N PRO A 5 4.93 30.55 -3.54
CA PRO A 5 5.07 30.48 -4.99
C PRO A 5 6.18 29.50 -5.39
N LEU A 6 6.08 28.89 -6.58
CA LEU A 6 7.03 27.87 -7.06
C LEU A 6 8.50 28.31 -7.00
N LYS A 7 8.80 29.58 -7.28
CA LYS A 7 10.16 30.11 -7.23
C LYS A 7 10.73 30.09 -5.80
N GLU A 8 9.95 30.56 -4.84
CA GLU A 8 10.32 30.58 -3.43
C GLU A 8 10.36 29.17 -2.83
N ALA A 9 9.46 28.29 -3.29
CA ALA A 9 9.46 26.88 -2.91
C ALA A 9 10.74 26.14 -3.37
N LYS A 10 11.34 26.54 -4.50
CA LYS A 10 12.62 25.97 -4.97
C LYS A 10 13.79 26.44 -4.11
N GLU A 11 13.80 27.70 -3.69
CA GLU A 11 14.88 28.26 -2.88
C GLU A 11 14.84 27.79 -1.42
N ARG A 12 13.63 27.55 -0.88
CA ARG A 12 13.43 27.16 0.52
C ARG A 12 12.96 25.71 0.69
N LEU A 13 13.27 24.86 -0.28
CA LEU A 13 12.77 23.48 -0.30
C LEU A 13 13.14 22.70 0.96
N GLU A 14 14.38 22.84 1.45
CA GLU A 14 14.86 22.12 2.64
C GLU A 14 14.05 22.45 3.90
N GLU A 15 13.68 23.72 4.08
CA GLU A 15 12.86 24.17 5.20
C GLU A 15 11.42 23.67 5.08
N LEU A 16 10.85 23.74 3.88
CA LEU A 16 9.49 23.27 3.60
C LEU A 16 9.34 21.75 3.75
N LEU A 17 10.41 21.00 3.46
CA LEU A 17 10.45 19.56 3.70
C LEU A 17 10.44 19.24 5.20
N ALA A 18 11.04 20.08 6.05
CA ALA A 18 11.02 19.92 7.50
C ALA A 18 9.63 20.18 8.11
N GLU A 19 8.83 21.08 7.51
CA GLU A 19 7.41 21.28 7.90
C GLU A 19 6.53 20.06 7.59
N GLY A 20 6.95 19.20 6.65
CA GLY A 20 6.27 17.95 6.31
C GLY A 20 5.02 18.10 5.42
N ALA A 21 4.41 19.28 5.34
CA ALA A 21 3.36 19.56 4.37
C ALA A 21 3.25 21.06 4.02
N PHE A 22 3.24 21.38 2.73
CA PHE A 22 3.15 22.75 2.23
C PHE A 22 2.37 22.82 0.91
N MET A 23 1.91 24.03 0.55
CA MET A 23 1.23 24.30 -0.71
C MET A 23 2.14 25.10 -1.64
N VAL A 24 2.21 24.70 -2.90
CA VAL A 24 2.93 25.41 -3.95
C VAL A 24 1.94 26.01 -4.93
N ARG A 25 2.02 27.32 -5.13
CA ARG A 25 1.32 28.02 -6.20
C ARG A 25 2.17 28.02 -7.45
N LEU A 26 1.64 27.44 -8.53
CA LEU A 26 2.23 27.47 -9.86
C LEU A 26 1.88 28.78 -10.57
N ASP A 27 2.69 29.15 -11.56
CA ASP A 27 2.49 30.36 -12.37
C ASP A 27 1.19 30.33 -13.20
N ASP A 28 0.61 29.14 -13.45
CA ASP A 28 -0.70 29.01 -14.11
C ASP A 28 -1.89 29.30 -13.17
N GLY A 29 -1.62 29.59 -11.90
CA GLY A 29 -2.64 29.84 -10.87
C GLY A 29 -3.10 28.60 -10.11
N SER A 30 -2.71 27.40 -10.55
CA SER A 30 -2.96 26.16 -9.81
C SER A 30 -2.23 26.12 -8.47
N VAL A 31 -2.88 25.56 -7.46
CA VAL A 31 -2.30 25.34 -6.12
C VAL A 31 -2.19 23.85 -5.87
N TRP A 32 -0.97 23.40 -5.61
CA TRP A 32 -0.64 21.99 -5.38
C TRP A 32 -0.29 21.78 -3.91
N ARG A 33 -0.83 20.73 -3.29
CA ARG A 33 -0.45 20.33 -1.94
C ARG A 33 0.63 19.26 -2.03
N LEU A 34 1.76 19.52 -1.38
CA LEU A 34 2.86 18.58 -1.23
C LEU A 34 2.92 18.11 0.22
N GLU A 35 2.93 16.79 0.41
CA GLU A 35 3.10 16.15 1.71
C GLU A 35 4.35 15.29 1.65
N VAL A 36 5.28 15.54 2.58
CA VAL A 36 6.46 14.71 2.76
C VAL A 36 6.01 13.46 3.50
N LYS A 37 5.89 12.37 2.74
CA LYS A 37 5.68 11.04 3.32
C LYS A 37 7.02 10.34 3.36
N PRO A 38 7.44 9.79 4.51
CA PRO A 38 8.61 8.93 4.53
C PRO A 38 8.34 7.83 3.51
N LEU A 39 9.24 7.71 2.53
CA LEU A 39 9.27 6.55 1.67
C LEU A 39 9.75 5.41 2.57
N ALA A 40 8.82 4.81 3.33
CA ALA A 40 9.04 3.52 3.94
C ALA A 40 9.61 2.66 2.82
N GLY A 41 10.81 2.11 3.06
CA GLY A 41 11.66 1.54 2.03
C GLY A 41 10.90 0.59 1.11
N THR A 42 11.52 0.28 -0.01
CA THR A 42 11.21 -0.79 -0.98
C THR A 42 10.93 -2.15 -0.30
N SER A 43 9.92 -2.20 0.55
CA SER A 43 9.17 -3.39 0.88
C SER A 43 8.21 -3.45 -0.28
N GLU A 44 8.57 -4.33 -1.20
CA GLU A 44 7.71 -4.92 -2.18
C GLU A 44 6.28 -4.98 -1.62
N ARG A 45 5.47 -3.95 -1.90
CA ARG A 45 4.04 -4.00 -1.61
C ARG A 45 3.48 -4.97 -2.64
N ARG A 46 3.70 -6.26 -2.41
CA ARG A 46 2.75 -7.29 -2.83
C ARG A 46 1.51 -7.13 -1.97
N GLY A 47 0.86 -5.98 -2.11
CA GLY A 47 -0.53 -5.78 -1.73
C GLY A 47 -1.39 -6.56 -2.71
N GLY A 48 -1.32 -7.89 -2.64
CA GLY A 48 -2.22 -8.78 -3.34
C GLY A 48 -3.55 -8.89 -2.58
N PHE A 49 -4.18 -7.77 -2.25
CA PHE A 49 -5.59 -7.79 -1.89
C PHE A 49 -6.35 -8.35 -3.10
N GLY A 50 -6.97 -9.52 -2.93
CA GLY A 50 -7.65 -10.27 -3.99
C GLY A 50 -7.09 -11.68 -4.31
N ARG A 51 -5.98 -12.13 -3.72
CA ARG A 51 -5.41 -13.47 -4.02
C ARG A 51 -6.06 -14.64 -3.28
N ALA A 52 -6.97 -14.38 -2.33
CA ALA A 52 -7.60 -15.42 -1.50
C ALA A 52 -8.98 -15.89 -2.02
N ARG A 53 -9.52 -15.34 -3.12
CA ARG A 53 -10.69 -15.94 -3.76
C ARG A 53 -10.24 -17.20 -4.51
N GLY A 54 -10.40 -18.37 -3.87
CA GLY A 54 -10.07 -19.68 -4.44
C GLY A 54 -8.91 -20.42 -3.77
N TRP A 55 -8.34 -19.88 -2.68
CA TRP A 55 -7.34 -20.63 -1.90
C TRP A 55 -8.02 -21.60 -0.94
N PHE A 56 -8.19 -22.84 -1.37
CA PHE A 56 -8.55 -23.96 -0.49
C PHE A 56 -7.35 -24.90 -0.40
N THR A 57 -7.03 -25.34 0.81
CA THR A 57 -6.03 -26.38 1.05
C THR A 57 -6.79 -27.70 1.19
N MET A 58 -6.65 -28.59 0.20
CA MET A 58 -7.23 -29.93 0.24
C MET A 58 -6.19 -30.86 0.85
N SER A 59 -6.56 -31.60 1.91
CA SER A 59 -5.66 -32.61 2.48
C SER A 59 -5.41 -33.71 1.46
N LYS A 60 -4.21 -34.30 1.47
CA LYS A 60 -3.91 -35.44 0.58
C LYS A 60 -4.72 -36.68 0.93
N ASP A 61 -5.21 -36.72 2.16
CA ASP A 61 -5.96 -37.84 2.76
C ASP A 61 -7.48 -37.68 2.58
N PHE A 62 -7.94 -36.71 1.78
CA PHE A 62 -9.37 -36.46 1.59
C PHE A 62 -10.10 -37.64 0.93
N ASP A 63 -9.40 -38.37 0.05
CA ASP A 63 -9.93 -39.57 -0.60
C ASP A 63 -9.70 -40.84 0.22
N GLU A 64 -9.03 -40.76 1.38
CA GLU A 64 -8.82 -41.91 2.25
C GLU A 64 -10.11 -42.24 3.03
N PRO A 65 -10.47 -43.52 3.14
CA PRO A 65 -11.63 -43.93 3.92
C PRO A 65 -11.37 -43.62 5.39
N LEU A 66 -12.30 -42.91 6.02
CA LEU A 66 -12.32 -42.72 7.47
C LEU A 66 -12.36 -44.10 8.15
N GLU A 67 -11.53 -44.31 9.18
CA GLU A 67 -11.43 -45.61 9.86
C GLU A 67 -12.78 -46.09 10.38
N ASP A 68 -13.62 -45.19 10.91
CA ASP A 68 -14.99 -45.46 11.38
C ASP A 68 -15.95 -45.93 10.28
N PHE A 69 -15.62 -45.72 9.00
CA PHE A 69 -16.48 -46.05 7.87
C PHE A 69 -16.00 -47.26 7.06
N ARG A 70 -14.83 -47.85 7.37
CA ARG A 70 -14.33 -49.05 6.66
C ARG A 70 -15.31 -50.23 6.73
N GLU A 71 -16.04 -50.38 7.84
CA GLU A 71 -17.03 -51.43 8.03
C GLU A 71 -18.20 -51.37 7.03
N TYR A 72 -18.47 -50.22 6.43
CA TYR A 72 -19.55 -50.02 5.46
C TYR A 72 -19.11 -50.18 3.99
N TRP A 73 -17.83 -50.40 3.72
CA TRP A 73 -17.26 -50.53 2.38
C TRP A 73 -17.00 -52.00 1.95
N GLU A 74 -17.32 -52.97 2.80
CA GLU A 74 -17.31 -54.42 2.49
C GLU A 74 -18.70 -54.95 2.10
#